data_AF-A0AAN6E8K9-F1
#
_entry.id   AF-A0AAN6E8K9-F1
#
_cell.length_a   1.000
_cell.length_b   1.000
_cell.length_c   1.000
_cell.angle_alpha   90.00
_cell.angle_beta   90.00
_cell.angle_gamma   90.00
#
_symmetry.space_group_name_H-M   'P 1'
#
loop_
_entity.id
_entity.type
_entity.pdbx_description
1 polymer ?
#
loop_
_entity_poly.entity_id
_entity_poly.type
_entity_poly.pdbx_seq_one_letter_code
_entity_poly.pdbx_strand_id
1 'polypeptide(L)'
;NVHVLPGIPRLFARMTHAYLPELAAELGARAFVRAEVETRVSESVLAPVLERVQSEYASRGVKLGSYPQWPSPHTLVSVVGQSPKDVHECRDKLALLLSDLS
;
A
#
# COMPACT_ATOMS: atom_id res chain seq x y z
N ASN A 1 24.29 2.37 -16.86
CA ASN A 1 24.21 3.72 -16.26
C ASN A 1 24.37 3.61 -14.75
N VAL A 2 25.20 4.45 -14.13
CA VAL A 2 25.36 4.54 -12.67
C VAL A 2 25.10 5.99 -12.27
N HIS A 3 24.12 6.21 -11.39
CA HIS A 3 23.75 7.53 -10.89
C HIS A 3 24.04 7.59 -9.39
N VAL A 4 24.87 8.55 -8.96
CA VAL A 4 25.17 8.78 -7.54
C VAL A 4 24.31 9.94 -7.06
N LEU A 5 23.40 9.66 -6.13
CA LEU A 5 22.51 10.66 -5.54
C LEU A 5 23.08 11.14 -4.19
N PRO A 6 22.86 12.41 -3.82
CA PRO A 6 23.39 12.98 -2.58
C PRO A 6 22.68 12.39 -1.36
N GLY A 7 23.39 12.24 -0.25
CA GLY A 7 22.84 11.73 1.00
C GLY A 7 21.84 12.66 1.71
N ILE A 8 21.66 13.89 1.24
CA ILE A 8 20.70 14.85 1.82
C ILE A 8 19.28 14.45 1.40
N PRO A 9 18.37 14.08 2.32
CA PRO A 9 17.09 13.48 1.98
C PRO A 9 16.23 14.32 1.02
N ARG A 10 16.17 15.65 1.26
CA ARG A 10 15.39 16.55 0.39
C ARG A 10 15.96 16.64 -1.02
N LEU A 11 17.28 16.62 -1.16
CA LEU A 11 17.93 16.71 -2.47
C LEU A 11 17.84 15.37 -3.20
N PHE A 12 18.07 14.25 -2.50
CA PHE A 12 17.81 12.91 -3.00
C PHE A 12 16.40 12.80 -3.57
N ALA A 13 15.37 13.11 -2.77
CA ALA A 13 13.97 12.98 -3.18
C ALA A 13 13.63 13.85 -4.40
N ARG A 14 14.16 15.08 -4.45
CA ARG A 14 13.97 15.97 -5.62
C ARG A 14 14.60 15.39 -6.88
N MET A 15 15.82 14.87 -6.78
CA MET A 15 16.51 14.27 -7.92
C MET A 15 15.80 12.99 -8.37
N THR A 16 15.44 12.10 -7.46
CA THR A 16 14.68 10.87 -7.78
C THR A 16 13.37 11.20 -8.49
N HIS A 17 12.59 12.17 -8.01
CA HIS A 17 11.36 12.58 -8.70
C HIS A 17 11.60 13.13 -10.11
N ALA A 18 12.70 13.82 -10.34
CA ALA A 18 13.04 14.33 -11.67
C ALA A 18 13.43 13.21 -12.65
N TYR A 19 14.10 12.16 -12.18
CA TYR A 19 14.56 11.04 -13.02
C TYR A 19 13.50 9.95 -13.26
N LEU A 20 12.55 9.79 -12.32
CA LEU A 20 11.56 8.70 -12.37
C LEU A 20 10.77 8.62 -13.69
N PRO A 21 10.31 9.70 -14.34
CA PRO A 21 9.53 9.60 -15.57
C PRO A 21 10.29 8.96 -16.74
N GLU A 22 11.55 9.36 -16.95
CA GLU A 22 12.41 8.83 -18.02
C GLU A 22 12.73 7.36 -17.75
N LEU A 23 13.11 7.04 -16.51
CA LEU A 23 13.39 5.66 -16.10
C LEU A 23 12.15 4.76 -16.21
N ALA A 24 10.96 5.27 -15.87
CA ALA A 24 9.72 4.52 -16.00
C ALA A 24 9.36 4.24 -17.46
N ALA A 25 9.61 5.20 -18.37
CA ALA A 25 9.41 5.02 -19.80
C ALA A 25 10.36 3.96 -20.38
N GLU A 26 11.64 4.01 -20.03
CA GLU A 26 12.64 3.03 -20.49
C GLU A 26 12.36 1.61 -19.98
N LEU A 27 11.97 1.49 -18.70
CA LEU A 27 11.72 0.18 -18.06
C LEU A 27 10.31 -0.36 -18.32
N GLY A 28 9.43 0.39 -18.98
CA GLY A 28 8.01 0.04 -19.11
C GLY A 28 7.31 -0.12 -17.75
N ALA A 29 7.80 0.61 -16.72
CA ALA A 29 7.33 0.47 -15.36
C ALA A 29 5.90 1.03 -15.22
N ARG A 30 5.06 0.33 -14.44
CA ARG A 30 3.71 0.77 -14.12
C ARG A 30 3.64 1.24 -12.67
N ALA A 31 2.98 2.38 -12.47
CA ALA A 31 2.75 2.93 -11.14
C ALA A 31 1.91 1.96 -10.30
N PHE A 32 2.24 1.87 -9.01
CA PHE A 32 1.37 1.24 -8.03
C PHE A 32 0.32 2.25 -7.56
N VAL A 33 -0.90 1.77 -7.38
CA VAL A 33 -1.99 2.44 -6.69
C VAL A 33 -1.99 1.97 -5.25
N ARG A 34 -2.23 2.92 -4.33
CA ARG A 34 -2.40 2.66 -2.91
C ARG A 34 -3.76 3.19 -2.47
N ALA A 35 -4.47 2.41 -1.68
CA ALA A 35 -5.63 2.84 -0.91
C ALA A 35 -5.46 2.43 0.55
N GLU A 36 -6.19 3.05 1.47
CA GLU A 36 -6.00 2.88 2.90
C GLU A 36 -7.34 2.69 3.62
N VAL A 37 -7.34 1.88 4.67
CA VAL A 37 -8.46 1.68 5.61
C VAL A 37 -7.92 1.86 7.02
N GLU A 38 -8.50 2.79 7.78
CA GLU A 38 -8.18 2.94 9.19
C GLU A 38 -9.14 2.07 10.03
N THR A 39 -8.61 1.41 11.07
CA THR A 39 -9.40 0.58 11.97
C THR A 39 -8.86 0.64 13.41
N ARG A 40 -9.72 0.34 14.39
CA ARG A 40 -9.34 0.13 15.80
C ARG A 40 -9.36 -1.34 16.22
N VAL A 41 -9.60 -2.25 15.27
CA VAL A 41 -9.59 -3.69 15.50
C VAL A 41 -8.20 -4.12 15.98
N SER A 42 -8.14 -4.99 16.99
CA SER A 42 -6.87 -5.48 17.53
C SER A 42 -6.12 -6.35 16.53
N GLU A 43 -4.79 -6.38 16.62
CA GLU A 43 -3.93 -7.14 15.71
C GLU A 43 -4.30 -8.64 15.64
N SER A 44 -4.69 -9.23 16.78
CA SER A 44 -5.10 -10.65 16.84
C SER A 44 -6.34 -10.97 16.03
N VAL A 45 -7.25 -10.01 15.86
CA VAL A 45 -8.45 -10.15 15.02
C VAL A 45 -8.17 -9.70 13.59
N LEU A 46 -7.31 -8.69 13.41
CA LEU A 46 -6.97 -8.13 12.11
C LEU A 46 -6.18 -9.12 11.23
N ALA A 47 -5.17 -9.78 11.78
CA ALA A 47 -4.29 -10.69 11.04
C ALA A 47 -5.05 -11.78 10.23
N PRO A 48 -5.98 -12.56 10.81
CA PRO A 48 -6.72 -13.58 10.04
C PRO A 48 -7.67 -12.97 9.00
N VAL A 49 -8.20 -11.77 9.24
CA VAL A 49 -9.02 -11.05 8.23
C VAL A 49 -8.16 -10.67 7.04
N LEU A 50 -6.97 -10.10 7.28
CA LEU A 50 -6.04 -9.73 6.22
C LEU A 50 -5.54 -10.94 5.44
N GLU A 51 -5.22 -12.05 6.11
CA GLU A 51 -4.79 -13.28 5.45
C GLU A 51 -5.88 -13.82 4.50
N ARG A 52 -7.14 -13.87 4.97
CA ARG A 52 -8.27 -14.27 4.15
C ARG A 52 -8.43 -13.37 2.93
N VAL A 53 -8.49 -12.05 3.11
CA VAL A 53 -8.66 -11.11 1.99
C VAL A 53 -7.45 -11.16 1.05
N GLN A 54 -6.23 -11.29 1.58
CA GLN A 54 -5.01 -11.41 0.79
C GLN A 54 -5.07 -12.64 -0.12
N SER A 55 -5.57 -13.79 0.36
CA SER A 55 -5.71 -15.01 -0.44
C SER A 55 -6.60 -14.82 -1.68
N GLU A 56 -7.64 -14.00 -1.57
CA GLU A 56 -8.59 -13.76 -2.66
C GLU A 56 -8.03 -12.81 -3.74
N TYR A 57 -7.17 -11.86 -3.33
CA TYR A 57 -6.68 -10.80 -4.22
C TYR A 57 -5.20 -10.97 -4.62
N ALA A 58 -4.47 -11.94 -4.06
CA ALA A 58 -3.06 -12.18 -4.39
C ALA A 58 -2.84 -12.46 -5.88
N SER A 59 -3.71 -13.24 -6.51
CA SER A 59 -3.65 -13.56 -7.95
C SER A 59 -3.88 -12.35 -8.85
N ARG A 60 -4.53 -11.29 -8.32
CA ARG A 60 -4.75 -9.99 -8.98
C ARG A 60 -3.59 -9.01 -8.76
N GLY A 61 -2.53 -9.44 -8.07
CA GLY A 61 -1.35 -8.61 -7.78
C GLY A 61 -1.58 -7.53 -6.72
N VAL A 62 -2.64 -7.67 -5.90
CA VAL A 62 -2.90 -6.78 -4.76
C VAL A 62 -2.22 -7.32 -3.51
N LYS A 63 -1.64 -6.42 -2.72
CA LYS A 63 -0.98 -6.71 -1.44
C LYS A 63 -1.59 -5.89 -0.32
N LEU A 64 -1.73 -6.52 0.84
CA LEU A 64 -2.22 -5.92 2.08
C LEU A 64 -1.09 -5.76 3.09
N GLY A 65 -1.13 -4.73 3.92
CA GLY A 65 -0.26 -4.58 5.07
C GLY A 65 -0.84 -3.66 6.14
N SER A 66 -0.74 -4.06 7.41
CA SER A 66 -1.15 -3.26 8.58
C SER A 66 0.01 -2.44 9.14
N TYR A 67 -0.27 -1.20 9.54
CA TYR A 67 0.66 -0.27 10.16
C TYR A 67 0.02 0.34 11.42
N PRO A 68 0.22 -0.27 12.60
CA PRO A 68 -0.23 0.28 13.87
C PRO A 68 0.40 1.65 14.11
N GLN A 69 -0.41 2.66 14.44
CA GLN A 69 0.08 4.01 14.69
C GLN A 69 0.33 4.21 16.17
N TRP A 70 1.58 4.16 16.66
CA TRP A 70 1.85 4.53 18.06
C TRP A 70 1.91 6.05 18.25
N PRO A 71 1.30 6.61 19.32
CA PRO A 71 0.60 5.97 20.44
C PRO A 71 -0.93 5.82 20.24
N SER A 72 -1.43 6.01 19.02
CA SER A 72 -2.85 5.91 18.67
C SER A 72 -3.36 4.46 18.76
N PRO A 73 -4.63 4.23 19.14
CA PRO A 73 -5.25 2.90 19.05
C PRO A 73 -5.61 2.51 17.60
N HIS A 74 -5.32 3.37 16.63
CA HIS A 74 -5.65 3.15 15.23
C HIS A 74 -4.54 2.38 14.50
N THR A 75 -4.96 1.46 13.64
CA THR A 75 -4.12 0.75 12.68
C THR A 75 -4.51 1.16 11.28
N LEU A 76 -3.54 1.58 10.48
CA LEU A 76 -3.73 1.90 9.07
C LEU A 76 -3.42 0.66 8.23
N VAL A 77 -4.41 0.14 7.51
CA VAL A 77 -4.21 -0.95 6.56
C VAL A 77 -4.03 -0.37 5.16
N SER A 78 -2.92 -0.71 4.51
CA SER A 78 -2.60 -0.32 3.15
C SER A 78 -2.95 -1.43 2.17
N VAL A 79 -3.64 -1.07 1.09
CA VAL A 79 -3.96 -1.92 -0.06
C VAL A 79 -3.18 -1.40 -1.26
N VAL A 80 -2.28 -2.19 -1.82
CA VAL A 80 -1.36 -1.76 -2.88
C VAL A 80 -1.42 -2.72 -4.07
N GLY A 81 -1.47 -2.19 -5.30
CA GLY A 81 -1.50 -3.00 -6.51
C GLY A 81 -1.34 -2.16 -7.77
N GLN A 82 -1.34 -2.76 -8.96
CA GLN A 82 -1.21 -2.02 -10.22
C GLN A 82 -2.56 -1.68 -10.88
N SER A 83 -3.64 -2.37 -10.49
CA SER A 83 -5.00 -2.13 -10.98
C SER A 83 -5.75 -1.25 -9.99
N PRO A 84 -6.12 0.01 -10.35
CA PRO A 84 -6.92 0.86 -9.47
C PRO A 84 -8.25 0.21 -9.09
N LYS A 85 -8.87 -0.51 -10.04
CA LYS A 85 -10.13 -1.23 -9.82
C LYS A 85 -9.97 -2.29 -8.72
N ASP A 86 -8.95 -3.12 -8.82
CA ASP A 86 -8.75 -4.25 -7.90
C ASP A 86 -8.34 -3.75 -6.50
N VAL A 87 -7.52 -2.70 -6.45
CA VAL A 87 -7.11 -2.05 -5.20
C VAL A 87 -8.33 -1.44 -4.48
N HIS A 88 -9.17 -0.69 -5.20
CA HIS A 88 -10.35 -0.07 -4.60
C HIS A 88 -11.40 -1.10 -4.17
N GLU A 89 -11.66 -2.11 -4.99
CA GLU A 89 -12.57 -3.22 -4.66
C GLU A 89 -12.11 -3.98 -3.40
N CYS A 90 -10.81 -4.27 -3.31
CA CYS A 90 -10.22 -4.90 -2.14
C CYS A 90 -10.35 -4.03 -0.88
N ARG A 91 -10.06 -2.73 -1.01
CA ARG A 91 -10.21 -1.74 0.06
C ARG A 91 -11.66 -1.61 0.53
N ASP A 92 -12.63 -1.59 -0.39
CA ASP A 92 -14.05 -1.49 -0.05
C ASP A 92 -14.55 -2.74 0.68
N LYS A 93 -14.16 -3.93 0.21
CA LYS A 93 -14.43 -5.18 0.92
C LYS A 93 -13.81 -5.20 2.31
N LEU A 94 -12.56 -4.78 2.42
CA LEU A 94 -11.86 -4.73 3.70
C LEU A 94 -12.55 -3.74 4.67
N ALA A 95 -12.94 -2.57 4.18
CA ALA A 95 -13.66 -1.57 4.99
C ALA A 95 -14.97 -2.14 5.55
N LEU A 96 -15.78 -2.82 4.73
CA LEU A 96 -17.02 -3.47 5.19
C LEU A 96 -16.76 -4.51 6.28
N LEU A 97 -15.79 -5.41 6.06
CA LEU A 97 -15.45 -6.45 7.02
C LEU A 97 -14.93 -5.90 8.35
N LEU A 98 -14.18 -4.80 8.32
CA LEU A 98 -13.63 -4.17 9.52
C LEU A 98 -14.68 -3.34 10.26
N SER A 99 -15.64 -2.73 9.55
CA SER A 99 -16.78 -2.03 10.17
C SER A 99 -17.68 -2.96 10.96
N ASP A 100 -17.83 -4.22 10.54
CA ASP A 100 -18.61 -5.23 11.27
C ASP A 100 -17.91 -5.71 12.57
N LEU A 101 -16.62 -5.40 12.74
CA LEU A 101 -15.77 -5.87 13.84
C LEU A 101 -15.38 -4.76 14.85
N SER A 102 -15.72 -3.50 14.54
CA SER A 102 -15.38 -2.31 15.32
C SER A 102 -16.58 -1.77 16.10
#